data_AF-A0A9D1XQ65-F1
#
_entry.id   AF-A0A9D1XQ65-F1
#
_cell.length_a   1.000
_cell.length_b   1.000
_cell.length_c   1.000
_cell.angle_alpha   90.00
_cell.angle_beta   90.00
_cell.angle_gamma   90.00
#
_symmetry.space_group_name_H-M   'P 1'
#
loop_
_entity.id
_entity.type
_entity.pdbx_description
1 polymer ?
#
loop_
_entity_poly.entity_id
_entity_poly.type
_entity_poly.pdbx_seq_one_letter_code
_entity_poly.pdbx_strand_id
1 'polypeptide(L)'
;MKIVLGLDLGTNSVGWAIVNQDEKGNLVGIHQIGSRIIPMDAAVLGDFDKGNSISQTANRTKSRSVRRLYERGKLRRERLHRVLALLNFLPLHYSRQLDRYGKFI
;
A
#
# COMPACT_ATOMS: atom_id res chain seq x y z
N MET A 1 -9.00 -27.88 -34.06
CA MET A 1 -8.97 -26.40 -33.95
C MET A 1 -8.20 -26.00 -32.71
N LYS A 2 -7.16 -25.18 -32.87
CA LYS A 2 -6.46 -24.56 -31.73
C LYS A 2 -7.07 -23.18 -31.48
N ILE A 3 -6.93 -22.70 -30.26
CA ILE A 3 -7.44 -21.39 -29.86
C ILE A 3 -6.25 -20.58 -29.34
N VAL A 4 -6.10 -19.35 -29.83
CA VAL A 4 -5.01 -18.42 -29.48
C VAL A 4 -5.58 -17.26 -28.67
N LEU A 5 -4.97 -16.95 -27.53
CA LEU A 5 -5.28 -15.77 -26.72
C LEU A 5 -4.25 -14.67 -27.02
N GLY A 6 -4.72 -13.56 -27.59
CA GLY A 6 -3.96 -12.31 -27.70
C GLY A 6 -4.30 -11.38 -26.53
N LEU A 7 -3.27 -10.77 -25.95
CA LEU A 7 -3.38 -9.80 -24.87
C LEU A 7 -2.67 -8.50 -25.25
N ASP A 8 -3.37 -7.39 -25.08
CA ASP A 8 -2.83 -6.04 -25.19
C ASP A 8 -2.90 -5.36 -23.81
N LEU A 9 -1.74 -5.03 -23.24
CA LEU A 9 -1.62 -4.56 -21.85
C LEU A 9 -1.30 -3.06 -21.84
N GLY A 10 -2.32 -2.26 -21.56
CA GLY A 10 -2.20 -0.83 -21.31
C GLY A 10 -2.00 -0.50 -19.82
N THR A 11 -1.85 0.80 -19.52
CA THR A 11 -1.65 1.29 -18.14
C THR A 11 -2.90 1.12 -17.26
N ASN A 12 -4.08 1.22 -17.86
CA ASN A 12 -5.38 1.13 -17.19
C ASN A 12 -6.36 0.18 -17.90
N SER A 13 -5.89 -0.63 -18.84
CA SER A 13 -6.74 -1.50 -19.62
C SER A 13 -6.02 -2.77 -20.08
N VAL A 14 -6.80 -3.82 -20.27
CA VAL A 14 -6.36 -5.08 -20.87
C VAL A 14 -7.30 -5.41 -22.02
N GLY A 15 -6.86 -5.17 -23.24
CA GLY A 15 -7.51 -5.67 -24.44
C GLY A 15 -7.22 -7.17 -24.59
N TRP A 16 -8.23 -7.96 -24.93
CA TRP A 16 -8.03 -9.39 -25.16
C TRP A 16 -8.87 -9.90 -26.31
N ALA A 17 -8.31 -10.87 -27.04
CA ALA A 17 -8.97 -11.54 -28.15
C ALA A 17 -8.65 -13.02 -28.13
N ILE A 18 -9.68 -13.83 -28.35
CA ILE A 18 -9.60 -15.27 -28.54
C ILE A 18 -9.85 -15.52 -30.03
N VAL A 19 -8.86 -16.08 -30.72
CA VAL A 19 -8.88 -16.30 -32.18
C VAL A 19 -8.72 -17.79 -32.46
N ASN A 20 -9.54 -18.34 -33.35
CA ASN A 20 -9.39 -19.74 -33.73
C ASN A 20 -8.26 -19.88 -34.74
N GLN A 21 -7.53 -20.99 -34.67
CA GLN A 21 -6.47 -21.33 -35.59
C GLN A 21 -6.76 -22.70 -36.23
N ASP A 22 -6.64 -22.76 -37.55
CA ASP A 22 -6.77 -24.01 -38.31
C ASP A 22 -5.55 -24.92 -38.11
N GLU A 23 -5.61 -26.12 -38.67
CA GLU A 23 -4.52 -27.12 -38.58
C GLU A 23 -3.27 -26.71 -39.36
N LYS A 24 -3.38 -25.76 -40.30
CA LYS A 24 -2.28 -25.20 -41.09
C LYS A 24 -1.63 -23.99 -40.43
N GLY A 25 -2.16 -23.53 -39.29
CA GLY A 25 -1.65 -22.38 -38.54
C GLY A 25 -2.26 -21.04 -38.94
N ASN A 26 -3.22 -20.99 -39.86
CA ASN A 26 -3.90 -19.76 -40.24
C ASN A 26 -4.93 -19.36 -39.17
N LEU A 27 -5.05 -18.07 -38.91
CA LEU A 27 -6.08 -17.52 -38.03
C LEU A 27 -7.42 -17.51 -38.77
N VAL A 28 -8.41 -18.20 -38.21
CA VAL A 28 -9.73 -18.40 -38.82
C VAL A 28 -10.80 -17.85 -37.89
N GLY A 29 -11.04 -16.55 -38.02
CA GLY A 29 -12.13 -15.88 -37.34
C GLY A 29 -11.89 -15.64 -35.85
N ILE A 30 -12.68 -14.73 -35.32
CA ILE A 30 -12.61 -14.28 -33.94
C ILE A 30 -13.64 -15.07 -33.15
N HIS A 31 -13.20 -15.79 -32.13
CA HIS A 31 -14.09 -16.52 -31.23
C HIS A 31 -14.74 -15.57 -30.22
N GLN A 32 -13.93 -14.72 -29.59
CA GLN A 32 -14.40 -13.75 -28.61
C GLN A 32 -13.41 -12.60 -28.47
N ILE A 33 -13.91 -11.42 -28.11
CA ILE A 33 -13.09 -10.26 -27.77
C ILE A 33 -13.65 -9.57 -26.54
N GLY A 34 -12.79 -8.80 -25.88
CA GLY A 34 -13.21 -7.88 -24.85
C GLY A 34 -12.13 -6.89 -24.50
N SER A 35 -12.52 -5.94 -23.67
CA SER A 35 -11.58 -5.05 -23.01
C SER A 35 -11.93 -4.98 -21.53
N ARG A 36 -10.94 -5.18 -20.68
CA ARG A 36 -11.07 -4.96 -19.25
C ARG A 36 -10.51 -3.59 -18.94
N ILE A 37 -11.40 -2.65 -18.63
CA ILE A 37 -11.00 -1.35 -18.09
C ILE A 37 -10.77 -1.50 -16.58
N ILE A 38 -9.61 -1.04 -16.12
CA ILE A 38 -9.26 -0.96 -14.70
C ILE A 38 -9.59 0.47 -14.27
N PRO A 39 -10.64 0.69 -13.46
CA PRO A 39 -10.99 2.03 -13.04
C PRO A 39 -9.85 2.58 -12.17
N MET A 40 -9.17 3.60 -12.69
CA MET A 40 -8.16 4.39 -11.98
C MET A 40 -8.62 5.83 -11.92
N ASP A 41 -8.21 6.52 -10.86
CA ASP A 41 -8.43 7.95 -10.72
C ASP A 41 -7.68 8.71 -11.82
N ALA A 42 -8.33 9.72 -12.41
CA ALA A 42 -7.76 10.54 -13.47
C ALA A 42 -6.49 11.27 -12.99
N ALA A 43 -6.41 11.61 -11.71
CA ALA A 43 -5.20 12.18 -11.11
C ALA A 43 -4.01 11.20 -11.14
N VAL A 44 -4.27 9.92 -10.89
CA VAL A 44 -3.23 8.86 -10.89
C VAL A 44 -2.73 8.59 -12.32
N LEU A 45 -3.63 8.62 -13.31
CA LEU A 45 -3.28 8.55 -14.73
C LEU A 45 -2.41 9.75 -15.15
N GLY A 46 -2.83 10.97 -14.79
CA GLY A 46 -2.06 12.18 -15.11
C GLY A 46 -0.69 12.23 -14.42
N ASP A 47 -0.55 11.70 -13.21
CA ASP A 47 0.74 11.58 -12.53
C ASP A 47 1.64 10.53 -13.19
N PHE A 48 1.07 9.40 -13.65
CA PHE A 48 1.81 8.39 -14.41
C PHE A 48 2.33 8.95 -15.74
N ASP A 49 1.50 9.68 -16.50
CA ASP A 49 1.90 10.29 -17.77
C ASP A 49 2.99 11.37 -17.60
N LYS A 50 3.03 12.03 -16.44
CA LYS A 50 4.10 12.97 -16.05
C LYS A 50 5.39 12.29 -15.59
N GLY A 51 5.43 10.95 -15.57
CA GLY A 51 6.58 10.17 -15.10
C GLY A 51 6.70 10.08 -13.58
N ASN A 52 5.65 10.43 -12.84
CA ASN A 52 5.66 10.41 -11.37
C ASN A 52 5.27 9.01 -10.87
N SER A 53 6.25 8.22 -10.42
CA SER A 53 6.09 6.80 -10.06
C SER A 53 5.55 6.57 -8.63
N ILE A 54 4.82 7.54 -8.08
CA ILE A 54 4.28 7.42 -6.72
C ILE A 54 3.24 6.29 -6.69
N SER A 55 3.52 5.23 -5.94
CA SER A 55 2.56 4.13 -5.80
C SER A 55 1.26 4.61 -5.16
N GLN A 56 0.12 4.05 -5.59
CA GLN A 56 -1.19 4.35 -5.00
C GLN A 56 -1.23 4.15 -3.48
N THR A 57 -0.37 3.28 -2.94
CA THR A 57 -0.31 3.00 -1.49
C THR A 57 0.69 3.86 -0.72
N ALA A 58 1.37 4.81 -1.37
CA ALA A 58 2.40 5.64 -0.75
C ALA A 58 1.86 6.42 0.46
N ASN A 59 0.71 7.08 0.30
CA ASN A 59 0.07 7.84 1.39
C ASN A 59 -0.34 6.94 2.57
N ARG A 60 -0.85 5.74 2.28
CA ARG A 60 -1.18 4.73 3.29
C ARG A 60 0.06 4.28 4.06
N THR A 61 1.15 4.03 3.34
CA THR A 61 2.45 3.62 3.90
C THR A 61 3.06 4.72 4.76
N LYS A 62 3.04 5.97 4.29
CA LYS A 62 3.47 7.15 5.06
C LYS A 62 2.68 7.28 6.36
N SER A 63 1.35 7.21 6.28
CA SER A 63 0.46 7.30 7.45
C SER A 63 0.70 6.16 8.45
N ARG A 64 0.93 4.94 7.96
CA ARG A 64 1.31 3.79 8.80
C ARG A 64 2.63 4.02 9.52
N SER A 65 3.63 4.59 8.83
CA SER A 65 4.94 4.91 9.40
C SER A 65 4.81 5.93 10.55
N VAL A 66 4.06 7.01 10.32
CA VAL A 66 3.82 8.05 11.34
C VAL A 66 3.20 7.45 12.61
N ARG A 67 2.14 6.64 12.48
CA ARG A 67 1.51 5.98 13.65
C ARG A 67 2.48 5.09 14.42
N ARG A 68 3.33 4.33 13.71
CA ARG A 68 4.36 3.49 14.35
C ARG A 68 5.39 4.32 15.11
N LEU A 69 5.86 5.43 14.52
CA LEU A 69 6.85 6.30 15.16
C LEU A 69 6.28 6.96 16.42
N TYR A 70 5.02 7.42 16.35
CA TYR A 70 4.32 7.99 17.50
C TYR A 70 4.21 6.98 18.65
N GLU A 71 3.72 5.77 18.36
CA GLU A 71 3.58 4.71 19.38
C GLU A 71 4.94 4.30 19.96
N ARG A 72 5.99 4.18 19.12
CA ARG A 72 7.35 3.92 19.58
C ARG A 72 7.90 5.05 20.47
N GLY A 73 7.57 6.30 20.16
CA GLY A 73 7.92 7.46 20.99
C GLY A 73 7.26 7.37 22.37
N LYS A 74 5.96 7.07 22.39
CA LYS A 74 5.17 6.87 23.62
C LYS A 74 5.75 5.74 24.48
N LEU A 75 5.94 4.55 23.92
CA LEU A 75 6.47 3.38 24.65
C LEU A 75 7.88 3.62 25.20
N ARG A 76 8.75 4.32 24.45
CA ARG A 76 10.09 4.69 24.94
C ARG A 76 10.01 5.65 26.12
N ARG A 77 9.14 6.65 26.05
CA ARG A 77 8.93 7.60 27.15
C ARG A 77 8.39 6.91 28.41
N GLU A 78 7.39 6.04 28.26
CA GLU A 78 6.84 5.24 29.37
C GLU A 78 7.90 4.32 30.00
N ARG A 79 8.79 3.73 29.19
CA ARG A 79 9.94 2.95 29.70
C ARG A 79 10.94 3.84 30.44
N LEU A 80 11.27 5.01 29.91
CA LEU A 80 12.18 5.95 30.56
C LEU A 80 11.64 6.40 31.92
N HIS A 81 10.36 6.75 31.98
CA HIS A 81 9.69 7.12 33.23
C HIS A 81 9.85 6.04 34.31
N ARG A 82 9.62 4.77 33.96
CA ARG A 82 9.82 3.65 34.90
C ARG A 82 11.25 3.56 35.42
N VAL A 83 12.24 3.66 34.53
CA VAL A 83 13.66 3.57 34.92
C VAL A 83 14.05 4.72 35.84
N LEU A 84 13.66 5.95 35.50
CA LEU A 84 13.98 7.11 36.32
C LEU A 84 13.26 7.10 37.68
N ALA A 85 12.03 6.59 37.73
CA ALA A 85 11.30 6.40 38.99
C ALA A 85 12.04 5.41 39.91
N LEU A 86 12.49 4.27 39.38
CA LEU A 86 13.24 3.25 40.14
C LEU A 86 14.56 3.79 40.70
N LEU A 87 15.22 4.67 39.94
CA LEU A 87 16.47 5.31 40.36
C LEU A 87 16.24 6.50 41.31
N ASN A 88 14.99 6.84 41.64
CA ASN A 88 14.62 8.05 42.39
C ASN A 88 15.11 9.35 41.72
N PHE A 89 15.20 9.37 40.39
CA PHE A 89 15.65 10.51 39.59
C PHE A 89 14.50 11.40 39.11
N LEU A 90 13.26 11.08 39.47
CA LEU A 90 12.09 11.90 39.19
C LEU A 90 11.68 12.71 40.43
N PRO A 91 11.33 14.00 40.28
CA PRO A 91 10.70 14.77 41.34
C PRO A 91 9.44 14.09 41.87
N LEU A 92 9.18 14.22 43.18
CA LEU A 92 8.06 13.54 43.84
C LEU A 92 6.70 13.89 43.21
N HIS A 93 6.48 15.15 42.86
CA HIS A 93 5.22 15.59 42.22
C HIS A 93 5.01 14.92 40.85
N TYR A 94 6.09 14.71 40.10
CA TYR A 94 6.04 14.09 38.78
C TYR A 94 5.86 12.57 38.88
N SER A 95 6.61 11.92 39.78
CA SER A 95 6.50 10.48 40.03
C SER A 95 5.09 10.08 40.47
N ARG A 96 4.43 10.92 41.30
CA ARG A 96 3.03 10.72 41.74
C ARG A 96 1.99 10.77 40.63
N GLN A 97 2.32 11.38 39.48
CA GLN A 97 1.42 11.45 38.33
C GLN A 97 1.56 10.23 37.41
N LEU A 98 2.46 9.30 37.72
CA LEU A 98 2.72 8.14 36.89
C LEU A 98 2.14 6.87 37.50
N ASP A 99 1.56 6.03 36.66
CA ASP A 99 1.18 4.66 37.02
C ASP A 99 2.41 3.74 37.09
N ARG A 100 2.19 2.49 37.50
CA ARG A 100 3.26 1.47 37.57
C ARG A 100 3.91 1.16 36.21
N TYR A 101 3.30 1.57 35.10
CA TYR A 101 3.78 1.36 33.74
C TYR A 101 4.52 2.59 33.17
N GLY A 102 4.60 3.70 33.93
CA GLY A 102 5.22 4.95 33.49
C GLY A 102 4.29 5.82 32.63
N LYS A 103 2.98 5.56 32.67
CA LYS A 103 1.94 6.36 31.99
C LYS A 103 1.41 7.42 32.94
N PHE A 104 1.02 8.57 32.40
CA PHE A 104 0.31 9.56 33.18
C PHE A 104 -1.09 9.06 33.55
N ILE A 105 -1.46 9.26 34.82
CA ILE A 105 -2.78 8.98 35.39
C ILE A 105 -3.74 10.12 35.06
#